data_AF-A0A969IBL2-F1
#
_entry.id   AF-A0A969IBL2-F1
#
_cell.length_a   1.000
_cell.length_b   1.000
_cell.length_c   1.000
_cell.angle_alpha   90.00
_cell.angle_beta   90.00
_cell.angle_gamma   90.00
#
_symmetry.space_group_name_H-M   'P 1'
#
loop_
_entity.id
_entity.type
_entity.pdbx_description
1 polymer ?
#
loop_
_entity_poly.entity_id
_entity_poly.type
_entity_poly.pdbx_seq_one_letter_code
_entity_poly.pdbx_strand_id
1 'polypeptide(L)'
;MPPARILVIGATHIGQVLAQLARLASYGVTVIDPRTAFASADRFPDVKLLTEWPQDALPKVGLDPYTAVVALAHVGHIDDEALKLAVQSDCLYIGALGSSRNHAKRVERLKAAGITDAQIARIKAPIGLDIGAQTPAEVALSVMAEIVLAVRGVKRK
;
A
#
# COMPACT_ATOMS: atom_id res chain seq x y z
N MET A 1 -3.90 -17.71 12.99
CA MET A 1 -3.82 -16.90 11.74
C MET A 1 -2.41 -16.37 11.63
N PRO A 2 -1.76 -16.44 10.45
CA PRO A 2 -0.49 -15.75 10.25
C PRO A 2 -0.68 -14.25 10.51
N PRO A 3 0.34 -13.56 11.05
CA PRO A 3 0.27 -12.12 11.27
C PRO A 3 0.08 -11.40 9.93
N ALA A 4 -0.84 -10.45 9.88
CA ALA A 4 -1.04 -9.65 8.69
C ALA A 4 0.25 -8.89 8.35
N ARG A 5 0.52 -8.75 7.05
CA ARG A 5 1.71 -8.07 6.53
C ARG A 5 1.33 -6.91 5.63
N ILE A 6 2.19 -5.91 5.59
CA ILE A 6 2.01 -4.68 4.82
C ILE A 6 3.14 -4.57 3.80
N LEU A 7 2.76 -4.54 2.53
CA LEU A 7 3.65 -4.29 1.40
C LEU A 7 3.49 -2.83 0.99
N VAL A 8 4.50 -2.03 1.32
CA VAL A 8 4.53 -0.60 1.00
C VAL A 8 5.25 -0.41 -0.33
N ILE A 9 4.53 0.08 -1.34
CA ILE A 9 5.10 0.40 -2.64
C ILE A 9 5.52 1.86 -2.65
N GLY A 10 6.82 2.10 -2.78
CA GLY A 10 7.40 3.43 -2.72
C GLY A 10 8.01 3.76 -1.36
N ALA A 11 9.31 4.05 -1.36
CA ALA A 11 10.12 4.46 -0.23
C ALA A 11 10.00 5.97 0.06
N THR A 12 8.76 6.47 0.18
CA THR A 12 8.45 7.87 0.45
C THR A 12 8.47 8.20 1.94
N HIS A 13 8.41 9.48 2.30
CA HIS A 13 8.31 9.90 3.72
C HIS A 13 7.08 9.33 4.43
N ILE A 14 5.94 9.22 3.73
CA ILE A 14 4.74 8.56 4.26
C ILE A 14 5.03 7.07 4.47
N GLY A 15 5.68 6.42 3.51
CA GLY A 15 6.09 5.01 3.63
C GLY A 15 7.02 4.74 4.81
N GLN A 16 7.95 5.66 5.11
CA GLN A 16 8.83 5.56 6.28
C GLN A 16 8.03 5.55 7.59
N VAL A 17 7.14 6.53 7.77
CA VAL A 17 6.34 6.63 9.00
C VAL A 17 5.38 5.45 9.10
N LEU A 18 4.74 5.05 7.98
CA LEU A 18 3.85 3.90 7.95
C LEU A 18 4.58 2.61 8.35
N ALA A 19 5.80 2.40 7.86
CA ALA A 19 6.61 1.23 8.22
C ALA A 19 6.93 1.19 9.72
N GLN A 20 7.24 2.35 10.33
CA GLN A 20 7.46 2.46 11.78
C GLN A 20 6.18 2.15 12.58
N LEU A 21 5.05 2.76 12.20
CA LEU A 21 3.76 2.54 12.86
C LEU A 21 3.32 1.07 12.75
N ALA A 22 3.49 0.47 11.58
CA ALA A 22 3.16 -0.93 11.34
C ALA A 22 3.99 -1.89 12.20
N ARG A 23 5.31 -1.66 12.29
CA ARG A 23 6.18 -2.43 13.19
C ARG A 23 5.79 -2.27 14.65
N LEU A 24 5.52 -1.04 15.09
CA LEU A 24 5.06 -0.76 16.45
C LEU A 24 3.75 -1.50 16.76
N ALA A 25 2.86 -1.58 15.79
CA ALA A 25 1.61 -2.34 15.86
C ALA A 25 1.77 -3.85 15.60
N SER A 26 3.01 -4.37 15.53
CA SER A 26 3.35 -5.79 15.34
C SER A 26 2.93 -6.40 14.00
N TYR A 27 2.88 -5.60 12.93
CA TYR A 27 2.70 -6.08 11.55
C TYR A 27 4.05 -6.33 10.89
N GLY A 28 4.12 -7.36 10.04
CA GLY A 28 5.27 -7.55 9.14
C GLY A 28 5.26 -6.47 8.06
N VAL A 29 6.41 -5.87 7.76
CA VAL A 29 6.53 -4.81 6.74
C VAL A 29 7.59 -5.15 5.72
N THR A 30 7.28 -4.94 4.45
CA THR A 30 8.25 -4.93 3.35
C THR A 30 8.02 -3.69 2.51
N VAL A 31 9.08 -2.96 2.21
CA VAL A 31 9.05 -1.80 1.31
C VAL A 31 9.63 -2.20 -0.04
N ILE A 32 8.92 -1.88 -1.10
CA ILE A 32 9.28 -2.19 -2.48
C ILE A 32 9.42 -0.87 -3.23
N ASP A 33 10.63 -0.53 -3.65
CA ASP A 33 10.88 0.65 -4.49
C ASP A 33 12.09 0.41 -5.41
N PRO A 34 11.91 0.39 -6.74
CA PRO A 34 13.01 0.19 -7.68
C PRO A 34 14.03 1.35 -7.65
N ARG A 35 13.69 2.49 -7.04
CA ARG A 35 14.56 3.66 -6.92
C ARG A 35 15.43 3.50 -5.68
N THR A 36 16.59 2.87 -5.85
CA THR A 36 17.56 2.54 -4.78
C THR A 36 17.99 3.75 -3.94
N ALA A 37 18.01 4.96 -4.51
CA ALA A 37 18.31 6.20 -3.78
C ALA A 37 17.32 6.46 -2.62
N PHE A 38 16.11 5.93 -2.69
CA PHE A 38 15.09 6.08 -1.66
C PHE A 38 15.03 4.88 -0.71
N ALA A 39 15.23 3.66 -1.20
CA ALA A 39 15.17 2.44 -0.40
C ALA A 39 16.53 2.10 0.25
N SER A 40 16.92 2.85 1.29
CA SER A 40 18.13 2.59 2.07
C SER A 40 17.83 2.12 3.50
N ALA A 41 18.76 1.34 4.07
CA ALA A 41 18.65 0.81 5.44
C ALA A 41 18.56 1.94 6.49
N ASP A 42 19.30 3.03 6.31
CA ASP A 42 19.25 4.19 7.23
C ASP A 42 17.86 4.83 7.27
N ARG A 43 17.16 4.83 6.13
CA ARG A 43 15.81 5.37 6.00
C ARG A 43 14.73 4.43 6.51
N PHE A 44 15.01 3.14 6.57
CA PHE A 44 14.07 2.06 6.90
C PHE A 44 14.74 0.98 7.77
N PRO A 45 15.11 1.31 9.02
CA PRO A 45 15.79 0.38 9.91
C PRO A 45 14.88 -0.80 10.28
N ASP A 46 15.45 -2.00 10.24
CA ASP A 46 14.81 -3.31 10.46
C ASP A 46 13.55 -3.57 9.62
N VAL A 47 13.48 -2.98 8.43
CA VAL A 47 12.42 -3.25 7.45
C VAL A 47 13.02 -3.97 6.26
N LYS A 48 12.36 -5.01 5.77
CA LYS A 48 12.78 -5.70 4.55
C LYS A 48 12.60 -4.75 3.36
N LEU A 49 13.67 -4.51 2.61
CA LEU A 49 13.67 -3.69 1.41
C LEU A 49 13.82 -4.58 0.17
N LEU A 50 12.98 -4.35 -0.83
CA LEU A 50 13.12 -4.93 -2.16
C LEU A 50 13.27 -3.79 -3.16
N THR A 51 14.39 -3.77 -3.88
CA THR A 51 14.72 -2.72 -4.86
C THR A 51 14.39 -3.15 -6.28
N GLU A 52 13.54 -4.15 -6.43
CA GLU A 52 13.02 -4.63 -7.71
C GLU A 52 11.74 -3.88 -8.07
N TRP A 53 11.33 -3.98 -9.33
CA TRP A 53 10.03 -3.45 -9.73
C TRP A 53 8.88 -4.24 -9.09
N PRO A 54 7.71 -3.61 -8.84
CA PRO A 54 6.60 -4.29 -8.20
C PRO A 54 6.15 -5.57 -8.91
N GLN A 55 6.14 -5.58 -10.25
CA GLN A 55 5.79 -6.75 -11.04
C GLN A 55 6.75 -7.94 -10.86
N ASP A 56 7.99 -7.69 -10.45
CA ASP A 56 9.00 -8.73 -10.22
C ASP A 56 9.04 -9.14 -8.73
N ALA A 57 8.86 -8.17 -7.83
CA ALA A 57 8.94 -8.37 -6.38
C ALA A 57 7.69 -9.06 -5.81
N LEU A 58 6.49 -8.61 -6.20
CA LEU A 58 5.23 -9.06 -5.60
C LEU A 58 4.97 -10.57 -5.81
N PRO A 59 5.22 -11.17 -7.00
CA PRO A 59 5.05 -12.61 -7.18
C PRO A 59 5.96 -13.44 -6.25
N LYS A 60 7.17 -12.96 -5.95
CA LYS A 60 8.13 -13.64 -5.05
C LYS A 60 7.71 -13.55 -3.59
N VAL A 61 7.14 -12.42 -3.20
CA VAL A 61 6.66 -12.18 -1.83
C VAL A 61 5.33 -12.91 -1.57
N GLY A 62 4.50 -13.03 -2.61
CA GLY A 62 3.15 -13.56 -2.55
C GLY A 62 2.14 -12.51 -2.10
N LEU A 63 0.91 -12.64 -2.59
CA LEU A 63 -0.24 -11.80 -2.28
C LEU A 63 -1.37 -12.70 -1.79
N ASP A 64 -1.63 -12.68 -0.50
CA ASP A 64 -2.57 -13.59 0.17
C ASP A 64 -3.65 -12.83 0.96
N PRO A 65 -4.69 -13.52 1.49
CA PRO A 65 -5.75 -12.90 2.29
C PRO A 65 -5.32 -12.25 3.61
N TYR A 66 -4.03 -12.23 3.95
CA TYR A 66 -3.46 -11.56 5.12
C TYR A 66 -2.54 -10.40 4.73
N THR A 67 -2.51 -10.05 3.44
CA THR A 67 -1.61 -9.05 2.88
C THR A 67 -2.35 -7.74 2.59
N ALA A 68 -1.81 -6.63 3.07
CA ALA A 68 -2.20 -5.28 2.71
C ALA A 68 -1.19 -4.69 1.73
N VAL A 69 -1.64 -4.24 0.56
CA VAL A 69 -0.81 -3.53 -0.43
C VAL A 69 -1.11 -2.03 -0.37
N VAL A 70 -0.07 -1.23 -0.22
CA VAL A 70 -0.17 0.22 0.01
C VAL A 70 0.69 0.96 -1.02
N ALA A 71 0.04 1.54 -2.04
CA ALA A 71 0.70 2.26 -3.13
C ALA A 71 0.95 3.74 -2.78
N LEU A 72 2.21 4.07 -2.48
CA LEU A 72 2.67 5.37 -2.00
C LEU A 72 3.79 5.97 -2.87
N ALA A 73 4.13 5.39 -4.03
CA ALA A 73 5.33 5.80 -4.77
C ALA A 73 5.21 7.20 -5.40
N HIS A 74 3.98 7.71 -5.55
CA HIS A 74 3.63 8.93 -6.28
C HIS A 74 4.04 8.93 -7.75
N VAL A 75 4.39 7.77 -8.28
CA VAL A 75 4.85 7.57 -9.66
C VAL A 75 3.89 6.59 -10.30
N GLY A 76 3.13 7.06 -11.29
CA GLY A 76 1.99 6.33 -11.85
C GLY A 76 2.34 4.91 -12.26
N HIS A 77 3.42 4.71 -13.02
CA HIS A 77 3.78 3.37 -13.49
C HIS A 77 4.21 2.42 -12.35
N ILE A 78 4.91 2.89 -11.31
CA ILE A 78 5.28 2.04 -10.16
C ILE A 78 4.02 1.61 -9.40
N ASP A 79 3.15 2.57 -9.05
CA ASP A 79 1.94 2.24 -8.31
C ASP A 79 0.99 1.36 -9.14
N ASP A 80 0.83 1.65 -10.44
CA ASP A 80 -0.14 0.97 -11.29
C ASP A 80 0.27 -0.50 -11.52
N GLU A 81 1.57 -0.81 -11.69
CA GLU A 81 2.02 -2.21 -11.77
C GLU A 81 1.74 -2.98 -10.47
N ALA A 82 1.94 -2.35 -9.31
CA ALA A 82 1.61 -2.98 -8.04
C ALA A 82 0.09 -3.21 -7.88
N LEU A 83 -0.72 -2.21 -8.26
CA LEU A 83 -2.17 -2.26 -8.10
C LEU A 83 -2.82 -3.29 -9.02
N LYS A 84 -2.34 -3.45 -10.27
CA LYS A 84 -2.80 -4.51 -11.19
C LYS A 84 -2.71 -5.89 -10.54
N LEU A 85 -1.56 -6.22 -9.95
CA LEU A 85 -1.35 -7.49 -9.26
C LEU A 85 -2.20 -7.60 -7.99
N ALA A 86 -2.27 -6.52 -7.19
CA ALA A 86 -3.03 -6.52 -5.95
C ALA A 86 -4.52 -6.79 -6.18
N VAL A 87 -5.16 -6.10 -7.15
CA VAL A 87 -6.61 -6.24 -7.39
C VAL A 87 -7.00 -7.57 -8.05
N GLN A 88 -6.05 -8.28 -8.64
CA GLN A 88 -6.22 -9.63 -9.19
C GLN A 88 -5.99 -10.73 -8.15
N SER A 89 -5.48 -10.38 -6.96
CA SER A 89 -5.21 -11.32 -5.86
C SER A 89 -6.27 -11.26 -4.77
N ASP A 90 -6.20 -12.14 -3.77
CA ASP A 90 -7.11 -12.12 -2.61
C ASP A 90 -6.64 -11.21 -1.47
N CYS A 91 -5.80 -10.20 -1.75
CA CYS A 91 -5.31 -9.27 -0.73
C CYS A 91 -6.42 -8.70 0.16
N LEU A 92 -6.14 -8.68 1.46
CA LEU A 92 -7.00 -8.15 2.51
C LEU A 92 -7.36 -6.68 2.29
N TYR A 93 -6.36 -5.90 1.87
CA TYR A 93 -6.47 -4.46 1.74
C TYR A 93 -5.62 -3.96 0.57
N ILE A 94 -6.18 -3.03 -0.20
CA ILE A 94 -5.50 -2.39 -1.33
C ILE A 94 -5.76 -0.89 -1.22
N GLY A 95 -4.72 -0.13 -0.93
CA GLY A 95 -4.80 1.31 -0.77
C GLY A 95 -3.90 2.03 -1.76
N ALA A 96 -4.36 3.16 -2.30
CA ALA A 96 -3.57 3.98 -3.20
C ALA A 96 -3.64 5.46 -2.84
N LEU A 97 -2.47 6.06 -2.64
CA LEU A 97 -2.37 7.49 -2.39
C LEU A 97 -2.74 8.30 -3.64
N GLY A 98 -3.36 9.45 -3.41
CA GLY A 98 -3.75 10.41 -4.44
C GLY A 98 -5.14 11.00 -4.20
N SER A 99 -5.36 12.22 -4.68
CA SER A 99 -6.68 12.86 -4.67
C SER A 99 -7.67 12.08 -5.55
N SER A 100 -8.98 12.32 -5.35
CA SER A 100 -10.04 11.72 -6.18
C SER A 100 -9.82 11.97 -7.68
N ARG A 101 -9.29 13.16 -8.04
CA ARG A 101 -8.92 13.50 -9.42
C ARG A 101 -7.78 12.62 -9.96
N ASN A 102 -6.74 12.37 -9.15
CA ASN A 102 -5.63 11.50 -9.54
C ASN A 102 -6.09 10.03 -9.60
N HIS A 103 -6.98 9.63 -8.70
CA HIS A 103 -7.59 8.31 -8.74
C HIS A 103 -8.42 8.10 -10.01
N ALA A 104 -9.23 9.07 -10.45
CA ALA A 104 -9.97 8.96 -11.72
C ALA A 104 -9.03 8.68 -12.91
N LYS A 105 -7.90 9.41 -13.01
CA LYS A 105 -6.89 9.13 -14.04
C LYS A 105 -6.25 7.74 -13.89
N ARG A 106 -6.09 7.26 -12.66
CA ARG A 106 -5.59 5.92 -12.35
C ARG A 106 -6.56 4.86 -12.84
N VAL A 107 -7.86 5.04 -12.59
CA VAL A 107 -8.94 4.16 -13.05
C VAL A 107 -8.87 4.02 -14.57
N GLU A 108 -8.76 5.11 -15.34
CA GLU A 108 -8.65 5.02 -16.80
C GLU A 108 -7.46 4.16 -17.25
N ARG A 109 -6.28 4.33 -16.63
CA ARG A 109 -5.10 3.53 -16.96
C ARG A 109 -5.25 2.05 -16.58
N LEU A 110 -5.92 1.76 -15.46
CA LEU A 110 -6.18 0.39 -15.02
C LEU A 110 -7.22 -0.30 -15.92
N LYS A 111 -8.28 0.39 -16.32
CA LYS A 111 -9.26 -0.13 -17.30
C LYS A 111 -8.63 -0.40 -18.65
N ALA A 112 -7.77 0.50 -19.13
CA ALA A 112 -7.01 0.30 -20.37
C ALA A 112 -6.07 -0.93 -20.29
N ALA A 113 -5.64 -1.31 -19.07
CA ALA A 113 -4.87 -2.52 -18.82
C ALA A 113 -5.73 -3.78 -18.59
N GLY A 114 -7.04 -3.72 -18.82
CA GLY A 114 -7.96 -4.86 -18.71
C GLY A 114 -8.44 -5.16 -17.29
N ILE A 115 -8.20 -4.27 -16.33
CA ILE A 115 -8.72 -4.44 -14.96
C ILE A 115 -10.20 -4.07 -14.94
N THR A 116 -11.03 -4.95 -14.37
CA THR A 116 -12.48 -4.76 -14.29
C THR A 116 -12.89 -3.74 -13.24
N ASP A 117 -14.09 -3.16 -13.38
CA ASP A 117 -14.63 -2.21 -12.40
C ASP A 117 -14.79 -2.82 -11.00
N ALA A 118 -15.14 -4.12 -10.92
CA ALA A 118 -15.23 -4.84 -9.65
C ALA A 118 -13.86 -4.97 -8.95
N GLN A 119 -12.80 -5.20 -9.72
CA GLN A 119 -11.43 -5.24 -9.19
C GLN A 119 -10.96 -3.85 -8.76
N ILE A 120 -11.24 -2.82 -9.57
CA ILE A 120 -10.90 -1.42 -9.25
C ILE A 120 -11.62 -0.95 -7.98
N ALA A 121 -12.88 -1.33 -7.78
CA ALA A 121 -13.68 -0.97 -6.61
C ALA A 121 -13.09 -1.45 -5.27
N ARG A 122 -12.14 -2.40 -5.31
CA ARG A 122 -11.39 -2.84 -4.12
C ARG A 122 -10.33 -1.84 -3.66
N ILE A 123 -9.91 -0.91 -4.52
CA ILE A 123 -8.88 0.08 -4.21
C ILE A 123 -9.47 1.18 -3.33
N LYS A 124 -8.86 1.40 -2.15
CA LYS A 124 -9.11 2.55 -1.28
C LYS A 124 -8.31 3.75 -1.76
N ALA A 125 -9.00 4.70 -2.40
CA ALA A 125 -8.40 5.91 -2.96
C ALA A 125 -9.39 7.09 -2.90
N PRO A 126 -9.11 8.15 -2.11
CA PRO A 126 -7.91 8.35 -1.30
C PRO A 126 -7.74 7.26 -0.23
N ILE A 127 -6.48 6.89 0.02
CA ILE A 127 -6.11 5.90 1.03
C ILE A 127 -6.21 6.50 2.45
N GLY A 128 -6.59 5.68 3.43
CA GLY A 128 -6.64 6.05 4.83
C GLY A 128 -8.00 6.59 5.27
N LEU A 129 -8.25 6.57 6.57
CA LEU A 129 -9.47 7.14 7.14
C LEU A 129 -9.48 8.66 7.00
N ASP A 130 -10.66 9.23 6.78
CA ASP A 130 -10.82 10.69 6.77
C ASP A 130 -10.77 11.24 8.20
N ILE A 131 -9.56 11.67 8.57
CA ILE A 131 -9.26 12.29 9.88
C ILE A 131 -8.77 13.74 9.71
N GLY A 132 -8.92 14.33 8.52
CA GLY A 132 -8.37 15.66 8.21
C GLY A 132 -6.83 15.71 8.18
N ALA A 133 -6.18 14.60 7.84
CA ALA A 133 -4.72 14.49 7.81
C ALA A 133 -4.07 15.46 6.80
N GLN A 134 -3.02 16.16 7.23
CA GLN A 134 -2.28 17.14 6.44
C GLN A 134 -0.79 16.81 6.35
N THR A 135 -0.20 16.30 7.44
CA THR A 135 1.23 15.96 7.47
C THR A 135 1.48 14.53 7.00
N PRO A 136 2.69 14.18 6.51
CA PRO A 136 3.02 12.80 6.15
C PRO A 136 2.79 11.79 7.28
N ALA A 137 3.01 12.20 8.53
CA ALA A 137 2.79 11.36 9.70
C ALA A 137 1.30 11.14 9.99
N GLU A 138 0.48 12.17 9.86
CA GLU A 138 -0.98 12.06 9.99
C GLU A 138 -1.58 11.18 8.87
N VAL A 139 -1.08 11.30 7.64
CA VAL A 139 -1.49 10.44 6.53
C VAL A 139 -1.07 9.00 6.80
N ALA A 140 0.16 8.75 7.24
CA ALA A 140 0.59 7.40 7.62
C ALA A 140 -0.27 6.81 8.75
N LEU A 141 -0.63 7.62 9.74
CA LEU A 141 -1.54 7.23 10.83
C LEU A 141 -2.93 6.88 10.32
N SER A 142 -3.49 7.68 9.40
CA SER A 142 -4.82 7.42 8.84
C SER A 142 -4.85 6.13 8.00
N VAL A 143 -3.79 5.86 7.24
CA VAL A 143 -3.61 4.60 6.50
C VAL A 143 -3.48 3.43 7.46
N MET A 144 -2.64 3.54 8.49
CA MET A 144 -2.48 2.48 9.47
C MET A 144 -3.80 2.15 10.17
N ALA A 145 -4.59 3.17 10.52
CA ALA A 145 -5.90 2.99 11.13
C ALA A 145 -6.88 2.27 10.19
N GLU A 146 -6.89 2.60 8.88
CA GLU A 146 -7.72 1.91 7.90
C GLU A 146 -7.31 0.44 7.71
N ILE A 147 -6.01 0.14 7.73
CA ILE A 147 -5.50 -1.23 7.67
C ILE A 147 -5.92 -2.02 8.92
N VAL A 148 -5.76 -1.45 10.12
CA VAL A 148 -6.23 -2.10 11.36
C VAL A 148 -7.72 -2.38 11.29
N LEU A 149 -8.51 -1.44 10.77
CA LEU A 149 -9.95 -1.63 10.59
C LEU A 149 -10.25 -2.78 9.61
N ALA A 150 -9.53 -2.89 8.50
CA ALA A 150 -9.67 -3.99 7.55
C ALA A 150 -9.34 -5.35 8.19
N VAL A 151 -8.31 -5.39 9.05
CA VAL A 151 -7.88 -6.62 9.75
C VAL A 151 -8.84 -7.04 10.85
N ARG A 152 -9.42 -6.08 11.59
CA ARG A 152 -10.20 -6.36 12.81
C ARG A 152 -11.72 -6.29 12.60
N GLY A 153 -12.16 -5.57 11.58
CA GLY A 153 -13.55 -5.17 11.42
C GLY A 153 -13.98 -4.11 12.44
N VAL A 154 -15.18 -3.56 12.24
CA VAL A 154 -15.82 -2.67 13.22
C VAL A 154 -16.23 -3.51 14.43
N LYS A 155 -15.83 -3.10 15.64
CA LYS A 155 -16.36 -3.70 16.87
C LYS A 155 -17.88 -3.51 16.90
N ARG A 156 -18.61 -4.61 16.84
CA ARG A 156 -20.05 -4.61 17.12
C ARG A 156 -20.21 -4.51 18.64
N LYS A 157 -21.03 -3.58 19.10
CA LYS A 157 -21.47 -3.50 20.49
C LYS A 157 -22.50 -4.59 20.76
#